data_AF-A0A6E8V1Y9-F1
#
_entry.id   AF-A0A6E8V1Y9-F1
#
_cell.length_a   1.000
_cell.length_b   1.000
_cell.length_c   1.000
_cell.angle_alpha   90.00
_cell.angle_beta   90.00
_cell.angle_gamma   90.00
#
_symmetry.space_group_name_H-M   'P 1'
#
loop_
_entity.id
_entity.type
_entity.pdbx_description
1 polymer ?
#
loop_
_entity_poly.entity_id
_entity_poly.type
_entity_poly.pdbx_seq_one_letter_code
_entity_poly.pdbx_strand_id
1 'polypeptide(L)'
;MALSAWSKYSALNKITTNILRNFSLSSVNQLKEIKEVTANDTLVIKGEYVPSPRQDTLIPQLLEARQKGERFCPQCTLGLEIKHTDVLILSQYVRSDGCMLPRRITGLCKRQQRRMGALVTMAQKAGLMPNLNPATSKRDPKQRYQWKKYNKYFDEQTIKC
;
A
#
# COMPACT_ATOMS: atom_id res chain seq x y z
N MET A 1 56.82 -27.50 45.14
CA MET A 1 55.57 -27.71 44.40
C MET A 1 55.05 -26.36 43.91
N ALA A 2 55.23 -26.06 42.62
CA ALA A 2 54.30 -25.26 41.80
C ALA A 2 54.95 -25.09 40.42
N LEU A 3 54.21 -25.50 39.40
CA LEU A 3 54.57 -25.55 37.99
C LEU A 3 54.48 -24.15 37.36
N SER A 4 55.39 -23.81 36.46
CA SER A 4 55.01 -22.96 35.32
C SER A 4 55.93 -23.25 34.13
N ALA A 5 55.41 -24.05 33.21
CA ALA A 5 55.97 -24.24 31.89
C ALA A 5 54.84 -24.04 30.87
N TRP A 6 55.24 -23.43 29.74
CA TRP A 6 54.59 -23.37 28.43
C TRP A 6 53.69 -22.15 28.20
N SER A 7 54.10 -21.21 27.35
CA SER A 7 54.16 -21.31 25.87
C SER A 7 52.76 -21.36 25.27
N LYS A 8 52.35 -20.28 24.61
CA LYS A 8 52.24 -20.20 23.15
C LYS A 8 51.60 -18.87 22.76
N TYR A 9 52.34 -18.13 21.94
CA TYR A 9 51.81 -17.08 21.08
C TYR A 9 50.57 -17.61 20.33
N SER A 10 49.45 -16.91 20.46
CA SER A 10 48.29 -17.10 19.58
C SER A 10 47.86 -15.74 19.04
N ALA A 11 48.52 -15.34 17.95
CA ALA A 11 48.03 -14.27 17.09
C ALA A 11 46.83 -14.81 16.30
N LEU A 12 45.63 -14.67 16.88
CA LEU A 12 44.40 -14.88 16.13
C LEU A 12 44.08 -13.60 15.36
N ASN A 13 44.49 -13.59 14.09
CA ASN A 13 44.02 -12.66 13.09
C ASN A 13 42.48 -12.73 13.02
N LYS A 14 41.81 -11.68 13.49
CA LYS A 14 40.37 -11.48 13.26
C LYS A 14 40.19 -11.24 11.76
N ILE A 15 39.81 -12.29 11.04
CA ILE A 15 39.31 -12.19 9.67
C ILE A 15 37.97 -11.45 9.76
N THR A 16 38.00 -10.15 9.44
CA THR A 16 36.81 -9.35 9.22
C THR A 16 36.13 -9.82 7.93
N THR A 17 35.10 -10.64 8.07
CA THR A 17 34.20 -10.94 6.96
C THR A 17 33.35 -9.69 6.69
N ASN A 18 33.77 -8.89 5.70
CA ASN A 18 32.96 -7.83 5.14
C ASN A 18 31.72 -8.45 4.47
N ILE A 19 30.64 -8.58 5.23
CA ILE A 19 29.31 -8.85 4.68
C ILE A 19 28.86 -7.55 4.02
N LEU A 20 29.14 -7.41 2.72
CA LEU A 20 28.51 -6.40 1.87
C LEU A 20 27.02 -6.74 1.74
N ARG A 21 26.20 -6.24 2.66
CA ARG A 21 24.76 -6.14 2.42
C ARG A 21 24.55 -4.97 1.48
N ASN A 22 24.24 -5.24 0.22
CA ASN A 22 23.69 -4.23 -0.67
C ASN A 22 22.30 -3.82 -0.16
N PHE A 23 22.26 -2.78 0.67
CA PHE A 23 21.02 -2.06 0.96
C PHE A 23 20.73 -1.17 -0.25
N SER A 24 19.72 -1.53 -1.04
CA SER A 24 19.16 -0.63 -2.04
C SER A 24 18.71 0.67 -1.36
N LEU A 25 19.35 1.79 -1.70
CA LEU A 25 19.10 3.13 -1.13
C LEU A 25 18.04 3.93 -1.92
N SER A 26 17.55 3.42 -3.05
CA SER A 26 16.58 4.13 -3.89
C SER A 26 15.15 3.68 -3.59
N SER A 27 14.22 4.64 -3.54
CA SER A 27 12.80 4.34 -3.43
C SER A 27 12.33 3.57 -4.66
N VAL A 28 11.86 2.34 -4.45
CA VAL A 28 11.24 1.54 -5.50
C VAL A 28 9.90 2.19 -5.87
N ASN A 29 9.84 2.86 -7.02
CA ASN A 29 8.59 3.31 -7.62
C ASN A 29 7.94 2.14 -8.38
N GLN A 30 6.83 1.64 -7.86
CA GLN A 30 6.08 0.51 -8.40
C GLN A 30 4.89 1.01 -9.26
N LEU A 31 5.18 1.39 -10.52
CA LEU A 31 4.16 1.72 -11.53
C LEU A 31 4.37 0.91 -12.82
N LYS A 32 4.80 -0.36 -12.68
CA LYS A 32 4.95 -1.29 -13.81
C LYS A 32 3.79 -2.26 -13.82
N GLU A 33 3.12 -2.37 -14.94
CA GLU A 33 2.25 -3.51 -15.22
C GLU A 33 3.13 -4.66 -15.70
N ILE A 34 2.92 -5.86 -15.15
CA ILE A 34 3.59 -7.08 -15.58
C ILE A 34 2.70 -7.70 -16.66
N LYS A 35 3.15 -7.64 -17.91
CA LYS A 35 2.46 -8.25 -19.05
C LYS A 35 3.10 -9.59 -19.38
N GLU A 36 2.28 -10.63 -19.40
CA GLU A 36 2.67 -11.97 -19.82
C GLU A 36 2.21 -12.18 -21.26
N VAL A 37 3.13 -12.44 -22.18
CA VAL A 37 2.82 -12.74 -23.58
C VAL A 37 3.34 -14.13 -23.90
N THR A 38 2.45 -15.06 -24.22
CA THR A 38 2.82 -16.40 -24.69
C THR A 38 2.97 -16.37 -26.22
N ALA A 39 4.17 -16.61 -26.71
CA ALA A 39 4.47 -16.69 -28.14
C ALA A 39 5.21 -18.00 -28.42
N ASN A 40 4.61 -18.86 -29.26
CA ASN A 40 5.21 -20.10 -29.76
C ASN A 40 5.91 -20.91 -28.64
N ASP A 41 5.16 -21.27 -27.60
CA ASP A 41 5.60 -22.01 -26.40
C ASP A 41 6.58 -21.28 -25.45
N THR A 42 6.93 -20.03 -25.71
CA THR A 42 7.72 -19.20 -24.77
C THR A 42 6.84 -18.19 -24.02
N LEU A 43 6.96 -18.16 -22.69
CA LEU A 43 6.31 -17.17 -21.83
C LEU A 43 7.24 -15.98 -21.64
N VAL A 44 6.91 -14.85 -22.28
CA VAL A 44 7.68 -13.60 -22.19
C VAL A 44 7.02 -12.67 -21.18
N ILE A 45 7.69 -12.43 -20.05
CA ILE A 45 7.25 -11.49 -19.01
C ILE A 45 7.88 -10.12 -19.29
N LYS A 46 7.06 -9.12 -19.61
CA LYS A 46 7.49 -7.73 -19.86
C LYS A 46 6.96 -6.80 -18.77
N GLY A 47 7.81 -5.89 -18.29
CA GLY A 47 7.39 -4.82 -17.38
C GLY A 47 7.21 -3.52 -18.15
N GLU A 48 5.97 -3.07 -18.36
CA GLU A 48 5.66 -1.83 -19.07
C GLU A 48 5.19 -0.75 -18.10
N TYR A 49 5.62 0.49 -18.32
CA TYR A 49 5.12 1.64 -17.58
C TYR A 49 3.81 2.10 -18.22
N VAL A 50 2.72 1.98 -17.47
CA VAL A 50 1.40 2.42 -17.91
C VAL A 50 1.03 3.70 -17.18
N PRO A 51 0.74 4.81 -17.90
CA PRO A 51 0.29 6.04 -17.27
C PRO A 51 -1.10 5.85 -16.65
N SER A 52 -1.38 6.58 -15.57
CA SER A 52 -2.71 6.52 -14.96
C SER A 52 -3.75 7.18 -15.87
N PRO A 53 -4.97 6.63 -16.00
CA PRO A 53 -6.02 7.23 -16.82
C PRO A 53 -6.50 8.60 -16.31
N ARG A 54 -6.13 8.97 -15.08
CA ARG A 54 -6.54 10.23 -14.43
C ARG A 54 -5.45 11.30 -14.43
N GLN A 55 -4.37 11.09 -15.17
CA GLN A 55 -3.18 11.94 -15.13
C GLN A 55 -3.50 13.42 -15.39
N ASP A 56 -4.43 13.69 -16.31
CA ASP A 56 -4.81 15.05 -16.71
C ASP A 56 -5.67 15.76 -15.64
N THR A 57 -6.37 14.98 -14.81
CA THR A 57 -7.26 15.50 -13.74
C THR A 57 -6.59 15.58 -12.37
N LEU A 58 -5.28 15.36 -12.30
CA LEU A 58 -4.55 15.42 -11.04
C LEU A 58 -4.51 16.84 -10.50
N ILE A 59 -4.52 16.96 -9.17
CA ILE A 59 -4.43 18.25 -8.48
C ILE A 59 -3.04 18.85 -8.73
N PRO A 60 -2.93 20.05 -9.32
CA PRO A 60 -1.64 20.68 -9.63
C PRO A 60 -0.75 20.84 -8.39
N GLN A 61 -1.34 21.28 -7.27
CA GLN A 61 -0.64 21.44 -5.99
C GLN A 61 0.03 20.14 -5.50
N LEU A 62 -0.60 18.99 -5.78
CA LEU A 62 -0.05 17.68 -5.40
C LEU A 62 1.15 17.32 -6.28
N LEU A 63 1.08 17.63 -7.58
CA LEU A 63 2.20 17.41 -8.51
C LEU A 63 3.40 18.26 -8.13
N GLU A 64 3.19 19.55 -7.86
CA GLU A 64 4.24 20.48 -7.44
C GLU A 64 4.88 20.05 -6.12
N ALA A 65 4.08 19.68 -5.11
CA ALA A 65 4.61 19.20 -3.84
C ALA A 65 5.43 17.92 -4.00
N ARG A 66 5.00 17.00 -4.88
CA ARG A 66 5.78 15.79 -5.20
C ARG A 66 7.10 16.10 -5.88
N GLN A 67 7.14 17.06 -6.79
CA GLN A 67 8.37 17.50 -7.47
C GLN A 67 9.34 18.16 -6.48
N LYS A 68 8.82 18.98 -5.56
CA LYS A 68 9.61 19.65 -4.51
C LYS A 68 10.02 18.73 -3.35
N GLY A 69 9.43 17.55 -3.25
CA GLY A 69 9.66 16.60 -2.14
C GLY A 69 8.96 17.00 -0.83
N GLU A 70 7.95 17.87 -0.91
CA GLU A 70 7.20 18.35 0.25
C GLU A 70 6.11 17.35 0.68
N ARG A 71 5.76 17.38 1.97
CA ARG A 71 4.67 16.54 2.49
C ARG A 71 3.32 17.22 2.24
N PHE A 72 2.57 16.71 1.28
CA PHE A 72 1.22 17.16 0.98
C PHE A 72 0.18 16.10 1.35
N CYS A 73 -0.74 16.43 2.26
CA CYS A 73 -1.87 15.57 2.63
C CYS A 73 -3.14 16.09 1.94
N PRO A 74 -3.65 15.43 0.89
CA PRO A 74 -4.78 15.95 0.10
C PRO A 74 -6.01 16.28 0.95
N GLN A 75 -6.35 15.41 1.90
CA GLN A 75 -7.54 15.61 2.72
C GLN A 75 -7.41 16.77 3.72
N CYS A 76 -6.22 17.00 4.28
CA CYS A 76 -6.02 18.10 5.21
C CYS A 76 -5.96 19.44 4.48
N THR A 77 -5.23 19.52 3.37
CA THR A 77 -5.05 20.77 2.63
C THR A 77 -6.36 21.23 1.99
N LEU A 78 -7.14 20.30 1.44
CA LEU A 78 -8.42 20.62 0.80
C LEU A 78 -9.57 20.80 1.80
N GLY A 79 -9.37 20.48 3.09
CA GLY A 79 -10.40 20.59 4.11
C GLY A 79 -11.61 19.67 3.89
N LEU A 80 -11.42 18.53 3.20
CA LEU A 80 -12.54 17.66 2.80
C LEU A 80 -13.05 16.81 3.97
N GLU A 81 -14.34 16.92 4.22
CA GLU A 81 -15.07 16.00 5.10
C GLU A 81 -15.58 14.79 4.31
N ILE A 82 -14.82 13.69 4.37
CA ILE A 82 -15.11 12.48 3.60
C ILE A 82 -15.98 11.53 4.43
N LYS A 83 -17.07 11.05 3.82
CA LYS A 83 -17.97 10.02 4.34
C LYS A 83 -17.67 8.64 3.76
N HIS A 84 -18.17 7.59 4.40
CA HIS A 84 -17.99 6.22 3.87
C HIS A 84 -18.82 5.97 2.60
N THR A 85 -19.79 6.84 2.34
CA THR A 85 -20.63 6.87 1.14
C THR A 85 -19.91 7.41 -0.10
N ASP A 86 -18.81 8.14 0.09
CA ASP A 86 -18.13 8.87 -0.99
C ASP A 86 -17.18 7.94 -1.76
N VAL A 87 -17.78 6.93 -2.41
CA VAL A 87 -17.08 5.84 -3.09
C VAL A 87 -16.12 6.35 -4.16
N LEU A 88 -16.46 7.45 -4.84
CA LEU A 88 -15.60 8.03 -5.88
C LEU A 88 -14.26 8.50 -5.33
N ILE A 89 -14.24 9.07 -4.13
CA ILE A 89 -13.01 9.51 -3.46
C ILE A 89 -12.30 8.29 -2.86
N LEU A 90 -13.04 7.43 -2.15
CA LEU A 90 -12.46 6.24 -1.50
C LEU A 90 -11.79 5.30 -2.50
N SER A 91 -12.38 5.12 -3.69
CA SER A 91 -11.83 4.26 -4.75
C SER A 91 -10.43 4.66 -5.22
N GLN A 92 -10.03 5.93 -5.02
CA GLN A 92 -8.70 6.41 -5.38
C GLN A 92 -7.61 5.89 -4.44
N TYR A 93 -7.97 5.52 -3.21
CA TYR A 93 -7.04 5.06 -2.17
C TYR A 93 -6.96 3.53 -2.05
N VAL A 94 -7.62 2.81 -2.97
CA VAL A 94 -7.77 1.35 -2.92
C VAL A 94 -7.23 0.74 -4.22
N ARG A 95 -6.65 -0.45 -4.12
CA ARG A 95 -6.21 -1.24 -5.28
C ARG A 95 -7.39 -1.90 -5.99
N SER A 96 -7.12 -2.54 -7.13
CA SER A 96 -8.05 -3.46 -7.82
C SER A 96 -8.67 -4.49 -6.87
N ASP A 97 -7.89 -4.99 -5.92
CA ASP A 97 -8.27 -6.11 -5.05
C ASP A 97 -9.08 -5.67 -3.81
N GLY A 98 -9.36 -4.38 -3.66
CA GLY A 98 -10.06 -3.84 -2.49
C GLY A 98 -9.14 -3.54 -1.30
N CYS A 99 -7.84 -3.85 -1.40
CA CYS A 99 -6.86 -3.51 -0.38
C CYS A 99 -6.50 -2.02 -0.41
N MET A 100 -6.42 -1.39 0.76
CA MET A 100 -5.98 0.01 0.89
C MET A 100 -4.51 0.20 0.47
N LEU A 101 -4.24 1.30 -0.24
CA LEU A 101 -2.87 1.70 -0.61
C LEU A 101 -2.04 2.11 0.62
N PRO A 102 -0.73 1.81 0.64
CA PRO A 102 0.14 2.14 1.75
C PRO A 102 0.41 3.66 1.84
N ARG A 103 0.61 4.16 3.06
CA ARG A 103 0.80 5.60 3.36
C ARG A 103 1.89 6.29 2.53
N ARG A 104 2.98 5.57 2.23
CA ARG A 104 4.10 6.10 1.43
C ARG A 104 3.69 6.48 -0.01
N ILE A 105 2.60 5.88 -0.51
CA ILE A 105 2.08 6.14 -1.86
C ILE A 105 0.94 7.16 -1.80
N THR A 106 0.04 7.04 -0.82
CA THR A 106 -1.12 7.95 -0.68
C THR A 106 -0.72 9.37 -0.27
N GLY A 107 0.40 9.54 0.44
CA GLY A 107 0.85 10.85 0.93
C GLY A 107 0.04 11.39 2.12
N LEU A 108 -0.89 10.59 2.68
CA LEU A 108 -1.73 11.02 3.78
C LEU A 108 -0.97 11.10 5.12
N CYS A 109 -1.41 12.01 5.99
CA CYS A 109 -1.02 12.03 7.39
C CYS A 109 -1.39 10.71 8.09
N LYS A 110 -0.66 10.33 9.15
CA LYS A 110 -0.92 9.08 9.90
C LYS A 110 -2.37 8.97 10.39
N ARG A 111 -2.92 10.06 10.93
CA ARG A 111 -4.32 10.15 11.39
C ARG A 111 -5.30 9.95 10.23
N GLN A 112 -5.09 10.64 9.12
CA GLN A 112 -5.98 10.52 7.95
C GLN A 112 -5.89 9.15 7.29
N GLN A 113 -4.71 8.55 7.22
CA GLN A 113 -4.56 7.18 6.71
C GLN A 113 -5.39 6.18 7.52
N ARG A 114 -5.39 6.30 8.86
CA ARG A 114 -6.23 5.44 9.73
C ARG A 114 -7.71 5.69 9.51
N ARG A 115 -8.12 6.95 9.46
CA ARG A 115 -9.51 7.35 9.20
C ARG A 115 -10.00 6.82 7.86
N MET A 116 -9.22 7.02 6.79
CA MET A 116 -9.52 6.51 5.46
C MET A 116 -9.61 4.98 5.45
N GLY A 117 -8.75 4.28 6.20
CA GLY A 117 -8.82 2.82 6.33
C GLY A 117 -10.12 2.34 6.95
N ALA A 118 -10.60 3.04 7.98
CA ALA A 118 -11.90 2.78 8.59
C ALA A 118 -13.04 3.04 7.59
N LEU A 119 -13.01 4.17 6.88
CA LEU A 119 -14.04 4.54 5.89
C LEU A 119 -14.12 3.52 4.74
N VAL A 120 -12.98 3.09 4.18
CA VAL A 120 -12.95 2.04 3.16
C VAL A 120 -13.56 0.73 3.69
N THR A 121 -13.20 0.34 4.92
CA THR A 121 -13.73 -0.87 5.55
C THR A 121 -15.24 -0.78 5.76
N MET A 122 -15.75 0.38 6.16
CA MET A 122 -17.19 0.64 6.30
C MET A 122 -17.89 0.54 4.95
N ALA A 123 -17.37 1.20 3.91
CA ALA A 123 -17.93 1.19 2.56
C ALA A 123 -18.02 -0.23 1.98
N GLN A 124 -16.96 -1.04 2.14
CA GLN A 124 -16.94 -2.44 1.70
C GLN A 124 -17.96 -3.31 2.44
N LYS A 125 -18.06 -3.14 3.76
CA LYS A 125 -19.03 -3.86 4.61
C LYS A 125 -20.48 -3.47 4.27
N ALA A 126 -20.73 -2.18 4.00
CA ALA A 126 -22.01 -1.66 3.54
C ALA A 126 -22.37 -2.12 2.12
N GLY A 127 -21.40 -2.63 1.35
CA GLY A 127 -21.62 -3.15 -0.01
C GLY A 127 -21.57 -2.08 -1.10
N LEU A 128 -20.97 -0.92 -0.83
CA LEU A 128 -20.90 0.20 -1.77
C LEU A 128 -19.82 0.03 -2.85
N MET A 129 -18.88 -0.91 -2.67
CA MET A 129 -17.73 -1.11 -3.58
C MET A 129 -17.65 -2.57 -4.09
N PRO A 130 -18.66 -3.10 -4.80
CA PRO A 130 -18.67 -4.50 -5.22
C PRO A 130 -17.59 -4.84 -6.26
N ASN A 131 -17.19 -3.86 -7.07
CA ASN A 131 -16.25 -4.04 -8.19
C ASN A 131 -14.83 -4.39 -7.74
N LEU A 132 -14.43 -3.99 -6.53
CA LEU A 132 -13.08 -4.17 -6.00
C LEU A 132 -12.92 -5.45 -5.18
N ASN A 133 -13.94 -6.31 -5.13
CA ASN A 133 -13.82 -7.52 -4.33
C ASN A 133 -12.96 -8.58 -5.06
N PRO A 134 -12.18 -9.39 -4.33
CA PRO A 134 -11.40 -10.47 -4.92
C PRO A 134 -12.31 -11.46 -5.66
N ALA A 135 -11.77 -12.14 -6.67
CA ALA A 135 -12.53 -13.09 -7.49
C ALA A 135 -13.21 -14.21 -6.68
N THR A 136 -12.63 -14.59 -5.54
CA THR A 136 -13.19 -15.59 -4.63
C THR A 136 -14.41 -15.10 -3.84
N SER A 137 -14.58 -13.78 -3.72
CA SER A 137 -15.80 -13.24 -3.16
C SER A 137 -16.93 -13.41 -4.18
N LYS A 138 -18.07 -13.89 -3.73
CA LYS A 138 -19.25 -14.11 -4.59
C LYS A 138 -19.85 -12.82 -5.19
N ARG A 139 -19.18 -11.66 -4.99
CA ARG A 139 -19.51 -10.24 -5.30
C ARG A 139 -20.88 -9.77 -4.81
N ASP A 140 -21.89 -10.62 -4.94
CA ASP A 140 -23.25 -10.49 -4.44
C ASP A 140 -23.31 -10.45 -2.91
N PRO A 141 -23.85 -9.37 -2.32
CA PRO A 141 -24.01 -9.27 -0.88
C PRO A 141 -24.89 -10.38 -0.28
N LYS A 142 -25.92 -10.82 -1.01
CA LYS A 142 -26.87 -11.86 -0.56
C LYS A 142 -26.21 -13.22 -0.36
N GLN A 143 -25.12 -13.49 -1.07
CA GLN A 143 -24.39 -14.77 -1.00
C GLN A 143 -23.34 -14.81 0.13
N ARG A 144 -23.20 -13.72 0.91
CA ARG A 144 -22.26 -13.65 2.03
C ARG A 144 -22.68 -14.55 3.20
N TYR A 145 -21.69 -15.00 3.96
CA TYR A 145 -21.89 -15.90 5.11
C TYR A 145 -22.67 -15.23 6.25
N GLN A 146 -23.70 -15.93 6.75
CA GLN A 146 -24.50 -15.57 7.93
C GLN A 146 -25.04 -14.13 7.88
N TRP A 147 -24.82 -13.36 8.95
CA TRP A 147 -25.33 -12.01 9.18
C TRP A 147 -24.69 -10.97 8.25
N LYS A 148 -23.59 -11.30 7.55
CA LYS A 148 -22.93 -10.40 6.59
C LYS A 148 -23.74 -10.16 5.32
N LYS A 149 -24.80 -10.96 5.10
CA LYS A 149 -25.73 -10.80 3.97
C LYS A 149 -26.73 -9.66 4.15
N TYR A 150 -26.94 -9.22 5.38
CA TYR A 150 -27.88 -8.14 5.69
C TYR A 150 -27.25 -6.77 5.47
N ASN A 151 -28.09 -5.79 5.15
CA ASN A 151 -27.67 -4.41 4.95
C ASN A 151 -27.07 -3.85 6.24
N LYS A 152 -26.00 -3.07 6.11
CA LYS A 152 -25.30 -2.46 7.23
C LYS A 152 -25.01 -1.01 6.92
N TYR A 153 -25.31 -0.16 7.89
CA TYR A 153 -25.09 1.27 7.84
C TYR A 153 -24.09 1.64 8.95
N PHE A 154 -23.35 2.72 8.72
CA PHE A 154 -22.33 3.18 9.65
C PHE A 154 -22.46 4.69 9.86
N ASP A 155 -22.18 5.13 11.08
CA ASP A 155 -22.05 6.53 11.41
C ASP A 155 -20.57 6.89 11.52
N GLU A 156 -20.10 7.87 10.75
CA GLU A 156 -18.68 8.24 10.71
C GLU A 156 -18.17 8.83 12.02
N GLN A 157 -19.07 9.38 12.84
CA GLN A 157 -18.75 9.94 14.15
C GLN A 157 -18.20 8.88 15.11
N THR A 158 -18.47 7.59 14.85
CA THR A 158 -17.99 6.47 15.67
C THR A 158 -16.50 6.16 15.47
N ILE A 159 -15.85 6.75 14.45
CA ILE A 159 -14.45 6.46 14.12
C ILE A 159 -13.50 7.09 15.15
N LYS A 160 -12.86 6.26 15.97
CA LYS A 160 -11.77 6.68 16.86
C LYS A 160 -10.47 6.79 16.05
N CYS A 161 -10.01 8.02 15.79
CA CYS A 161 -8.82 8.31 14.97
C CYS A 161 -7.56 8.56 15.80
#